data_AF-P44831-F1
#
_entry.id   AF-P44831-F1
#
_cell.length_a   1.000
_cell.length_b   1.000
_cell.length_c   1.000
_cell.angle_alpha   90.00
_cell.angle_beta   90.00
_cell.angle_gamma   90.00
#
_symmetry.space_group_name_H-M   'P 1'
#
loop_
_entity.id
_entity.type
_entity.pdbx_description
1 polymer ?
#
loop_
_entity_poly.entity_id
_entity_poly.type
_entity_poly.pdbx_seq_one_letter_code
_entity_poly.pdbx_strand_id
1 'polypeptide(L)'
;MSKLAELQAETREIIEDLLNDGSEPNALYIIEHHIAHHDFDLLEKIAVDAFKAGYEVSEAEEFKDDDGKPIFCFDIISEVELKAEIIDAQQKEILPLLEKHNGIYDGWGTYFEDPNADDDEYGDDGEFLDDEDEYGDDGEFFDDEDEEEPRVH
;
A
#
# COMPACT_ATOMS: atom_id res chain seq x y z
N MET A 1 -27.27 -8.80 3.44
CA MET A 1 -26.73 -8.13 2.24
C MET A 1 -25.55 -8.97 1.75
N SER A 2 -25.03 -8.77 0.55
CA SER A 2 -23.71 -9.35 0.22
C SER A 2 -22.63 -8.53 0.93
N LYS A 3 -21.46 -9.11 1.21
CA LYS A 3 -20.32 -8.37 1.80
C LYS A 3 -19.97 -7.13 0.95
N LEU A 4 -19.99 -7.26 -0.38
CA LEU A 4 -19.81 -6.12 -1.28
C LEU A 4 -20.87 -5.02 -1.06
N ALA A 5 -22.15 -5.36 -0.90
CA ALA A 5 -23.18 -4.35 -0.68
C ALA A 5 -23.04 -3.63 0.66
N GLU A 6 -22.47 -4.30 1.67
CA GLU A 6 -22.14 -3.70 2.98
C GLU A 6 -20.96 -2.72 2.83
N LEU A 7 -19.88 -3.13 2.18
CA LEU A 7 -18.72 -2.27 1.89
C LEU A 7 -19.11 -1.02 1.07
N GLN A 8 -20.00 -1.19 0.10
CA GLN A 8 -20.49 -0.09 -0.72
C GLN A 8 -21.38 0.87 0.08
N ALA A 9 -22.22 0.36 0.98
CA ALA A 9 -23.00 1.22 1.87
C ALA A 9 -22.08 2.05 2.78
N GLU A 10 -21.09 1.39 3.40
CA GLU A 10 -20.06 2.03 4.23
C GLU A 10 -19.27 3.09 3.45
N THR A 11 -18.93 2.81 2.19
CA THR A 11 -18.25 3.78 1.30
C THR A 11 -19.03 5.07 1.15
N ARG A 12 -20.38 5.01 1.08
CA ARG A 12 -21.21 6.22 0.97
C ARG A 12 -21.25 6.99 2.28
N GLU A 13 -21.30 6.28 3.41
CA GLU A 13 -21.28 6.87 4.74
C GLU A 13 -19.95 7.61 4.99
N ILE A 14 -18.81 6.97 4.71
CA ILE A 14 -17.48 7.57 4.87
C ILE A 14 -17.33 8.84 4.02
N ILE A 15 -17.75 8.78 2.75
CA ILE A 15 -17.66 9.95 1.85
C ILE A 15 -18.60 11.07 2.33
N GLU A 16 -19.82 10.73 2.75
CA GLU A 16 -20.75 11.72 3.28
C GLU A 16 -20.19 12.41 4.54
N ASP A 17 -19.58 11.64 5.45
CA ASP A 17 -18.96 12.17 6.66
C ASP A 17 -17.79 13.10 6.34
N LEU A 18 -16.87 12.70 5.44
CA LEU A 18 -15.74 13.54 5.00
C LEU A 18 -16.22 14.87 4.41
N LEU A 19 -17.22 14.83 3.53
CA LEU A 19 -17.76 16.03 2.90
C LEU A 19 -18.54 16.91 3.89
N ASN A 20 -19.24 16.31 4.86
CA ASN A 20 -19.92 17.04 5.92
C ASN A 20 -18.95 17.73 6.88
N ASP A 21 -17.79 17.12 7.12
CA ASP A 21 -16.70 17.71 7.90
C ASP A 21 -15.96 18.82 7.14
N GLY A 22 -16.26 18.99 5.84
CA GLY A 22 -15.76 20.10 5.02
C GLY A 22 -14.55 19.75 4.16
N SER A 23 -14.29 18.46 3.93
CA SER A 23 -13.20 18.00 3.07
C SER A 23 -13.39 18.49 1.63
N GLU A 24 -12.31 18.79 0.92
CA GLU A 24 -12.38 19.35 -0.44
C GLU A 24 -13.00 18.37 -1.46
N PRO A 25 -14.21 18.63 -2.00
CA PRO A 25 -14.93 17.66 -2.84
C PRO A 25 -14.31 17.45 -4.23
N ASN A 26 -13.40 18.33 -4.67
CA ASN A 26 -12.78 18.27 -6.00
C ASN A 26 -11.28 17.95 -5.94
N ALA A 27 -10.74 17.67 -4.74
CA ALA A 27 -9.39 17.17 -4.60
C ALA A 27 -9.28 15.74 -5.14
N LEU A 28 -8.05 15.34 -5.47
CA LEU A 28 -7.70 13.94 -5.62
C LEU A 28 -7.32 13.40 -4.25
N TYR A 29 -7.80 12.22 -3.93
CA TYR A 29 -7.58 11.57 -2.65
C TYR A 29 -6.75 10.32 -2.85
N ILE A 30 -5.80 10.08 -1.94
CA ILE A 30 -5.10 8.80 -1.85
C ILE A 30 -6.04 7.82 -1.15
N ILE A 31 -6.61 6.93 -1.94
CA ILE A 31 -7.48 5.86 -1.48
C ILE A 31 -6.60 4.65 -1.16
N GLU A 32 -6.66 4.21 0.09
CA GLU A 32 -5.87 3.10 0.63
C GLU A 32 -6.82 1.94 0.97
N HIS A 33 -6.70 0.82 0.29
CA HIS A 33 -7.42 -0.40 0.62
C HIS A 33 -6.56 -1.27 1.54
N HIS A 34 -7.02 -1.57 2.75
CA HIS A 34 -6.25 -2.31 3.74
C HIS A 34 -6.38 -3.82 3.57
N ILE A 35 -5.26 -4.49 3.28
CA ILE A 35 -5.18 -5.93 3.08
C ILE A 35 -4.36 -6.56 4.19
N ALA A 36 -4.88 -7.64 4.76
CA ALA A 36 -4.15 -8.45 5.72
C ALA A 36 -4.05 -9.92 5.28
N HIS A 37 -2.99 -10.61 5.71
CA HIS A 37 -2.82 -12.04 5.53
C HIS A 37 -1.91 -12.64 6.62
N HIS A 38 -2.14 -13.89 7.01
CA HIS A 38 -1.28 -14.60 7.99
C HIS A 38 -0.04 -15.26 7.38
N ASP A 39 0.03 -15.31 6.05
CA ASP A 39 1.14 -15.88 5.29
C ASP A 39 1.71 -14.79 4.37
N PHE A 40 2.95 -14.40 4.63
CA PHE A 40 3.64 -13.36 3.89
C PHE A 40 3.84 -13.71 2.40
N ASP A 41 4.13 -14.96 2.06
CA ASP A 41 4.35 -15.37 0.66
C ASP A 41 3.07 -15.25 -0.18
N LEU A 42 1.91 -15.36 0.47
CA LEU A 42 0.61 -15.14 -0.16
C LEU A 42 0.24 -13.66 -0.20
N LEU A 43 0.60 -12.89 0.84
CA LEU A 43 0.47 -11.43 0.84
C LEU A 43 1.24 -10.80 -0.33
N GLU A 44 2.51 -11.19 -0.53
CA GLU A 44 3.34 -10.68 -1.63
C GLU A 44 2.72 -10.98 -3.00
N LYS A 45 2.09 -12.14 -3.18
CA LYS A 45 1.40 -12.47 -4.44
C LYS A 45 0.19 -11.58 -4.69
N ILE A 46 -0.52 -11.18 -3.62
CA ILE A 46 -1.61 -10.21 -3.73
C ILE A 46 -1.04 -8.85 -4.12
N ALA A 47 0.01 -8.37 -3.44
CA ALA A 47 0.66 -7.10 -3.75
C ALA A 47 1.14 -7.04 -5.21
N VAL A 48 1.77 -8.11 -5.69
CA VAL A 48 2.20 -8.24 -7.10
C VAL A 48 1.01 -8.25 -8.08
N ASP A 49 -0.09 -8.93 -7.73
CA ASP A 49 -1.28 -8.95 -8.58
C ASP A 49 -1.97 -7.57 -8.61
N ALA A 50 -1.98 -6.83 -7.49
CA ALA A 50 -2.49 -5.45 -7.40
C ALA A 50 -1.63 -4.48 -8.22
N PHE A 51 -0.30 -4.56 -8.09
CA PHE A 51 0.63 -3.78 -8.90
C PHE A 51 0.43 -4.00 -10.40
N LYS A 52 0.24 -5.26 -10.82
CA LYS A 52 -0.07 -5.59 -12.22
C LYS A 52 -1.44 -5.09 -12.69
N ALA A 53 -2.38 -4.90 -11.76
CA ALA A 53 -3.68 -4.31 -12.05
C ALA A 53 -3.62 -2.77 -12.17
N GLY A 54 -2.46 -2.16 -11.89
CA GLY A 54 -2.23 -0.72 -12.04
C GLY A 54 -2.39 0.08 -10.76
N TYR A 55 -2.43 -0.59 -9.61
CA TYR A 55 -2.41 0.07 -8.30
C TYR A 55 -0.98 0.20 -7.78
N GLU A 56 -0.76 1.16 -6.89
CA GLU A 56 0.44 1.16 -6.05
C GLU A 56 0.21 0.29 -4.82
N VAL A 57 1.29 -0.11 -4.16
CA VAL A 57 1.22 -0.93 -2.94
C VAL A 57 2.19 -0.39 -1.91
N SER A 58 1.78 -0.30 -0.66
CA SER A 58 2.67 0.10 0.44
C SER A 58 3.61 -1.05 0.84
N GLU A 59 4.61 -0.73 1.66
CA GLU A 59 5.46 -1.74 2.27
C GLU A 59 4.65 -2.65 3.21
N ALA A 60 4.99 -3.94 3.23
CA ALA A 60 4.31 -4.88 4.10
C ALA A 60 4.81 -4.75 5.55
N GLU A 61 3.88 -4.60 6.48
CA GLU A 61 4.13 -4.48 7.92
C GLU A 61 3.71 -5.75 8.66
N GLU A 62 4.47 -6.14 9.70
CA GLU A 62 4.15 -7.29 10.57
C GLU A 62 3.60 -6.83 11.92
N PHE A 63 2.41 -7.31 12.25
CA PHE A 63 1.75 -7.12 13.53
C PHE A 63 1.51 -8.46 14.22
N LYS A 64 0.90 -8.39 15.42
CA LYS A 64 0.38 -9.56 16.13
C LYS A 64 -1.11 -9.44 16.27
N ASP A 65 -1.83 -10.50 15.90
CA ASP A 65 -3.26 -10.60 16.17
C ASP A 65 -3.54 -10.79 17.67
N ASP A 66 -4.83 -10.84 18.02
CA ASP A 66 -5.29 -11.05 19.41
C ASP A 66 -4.82 -12.39 20.02
N ASP A 67 -4.46 -13.38 19.18
CA ASP A 67 -3.88 -14.66 19.61
C ASP A 67 -2.34 -14.61 19.74
N GLY A 68 -1.72 -13.47 19.42
CA GLY A 68 -0.28 -13.28 19.39
C GLY A 68 0.41 -13.93 18.17
N LYS A 69 -0.35 -14.33 17.15
CA LYS A 69 0.18 -14.86 15.89
C LYS A 69 0.57 -13.71 14.96
N PRO A 70 1.58 -13.91 14.10
CA PRO A 70 1.94 -12.92 13.11
C PRO A 70 0.77 -12.71 12.13
N ILE A 71 0.51 -11.45 11.81
CA ILE A 71 -0.36 -11.02 10.74
C ILE A 71 0.37 -9.93 9.97
N PHE A 72 0.35 -10.03 8.65
CA PHE A 72 1.03 -9.11 7.76
C PHE A 72 -0.01 -8.24 7.06
N CYS A 73 0.26 -6.95 6.94
CA CYS A 73 -0.64 -5.99 6.33
C CYS A 73 0.10 -5.17 5.28
N PHE A 74 -0.61 -4.75 4.23
CA PHE A 74 -0.18 -3.71 3.31
C PHE A 74 -1.42 -3.08 2.69
N ASP A 75 -1.23 -1.94 2.04
CA ASP A 75 -2.31 -1.18 1.44
C ASP A 75 -2.19 -1.19 -0.07
N ILE A 76 -3.31 -1.39 -0.77
CA ILE A 76 -3.41 -1.15 -2.20
C ILE A 76 -3.84 0.31 -2.38
N ILE A 77 -2.99 1.10 -3.02
CA ILE A 77 -3.09 2.55 -3.08
C ILE A 77 -3.46 3.01 -4.49
N SER A 78 -4.31 4.03 -4.56
CA SER A 78 -4.61 4.74 -5.79
C SER A 78 -5.03 6.17 -5.52
N GLU A 79 -4.62 7.09 -6.38
CA GLU A 79 -5.03 8.49 -6.31
C GLU A 79 -6.24 8.73 -7.24
N VAL A 80 -7.40 9.04 -6.67
CA VAL A 80 -8.65 9.22 -7.43
C VAL A 80 -9.55 10.28 -6.79
N GLU A 81 -10.52 10.81 -7.54
CA GLU A 81 -11.57 11.66 -6.96
C GLU A 81 -12.40 10.90 -5.92
N LEU A 82 -12.83 11.59 -4.84
CA LEU A 82 -13.67 11.02 -3.78
C LEU A 82 -15.11 10.74 -4.26
N LYS A 83 -15.26 9.72 -5.10
CA LYS A 83 -16.53 9.30 -5.70
C LYS A 83 -16.82 7.85 -5.36
N ALA A 84 -18.01 7.61 -4.80
CA ALA A 84 -18.46 6.28 -4.41
C ALA A 84 -18.39 5.29 -5.59
N GLU A 85 -18.69 5.72 -6.81
CA GLU A 85 -18.65 4.85 -7.98
C GLU A 85 -17.24 4.36 -8.35
N ILE A 86 -16.21 5.17 -8.07
CA ILE A 86 -14.81 4.81 -8.31
C ILE A 86 -14.36 3.79 -7.27
N ILE A 87 -14.59 4.08 -5.99
CA ILE A 87 -14.23 3.18 -4.88
C ILE A 87 -15.01 1.87 -4.95
N ASP A 88 -16.29 1.92 -5.33
CA ASP A 88 -17.12 0.74 -5.62
C ASP A 88 -16.52 -0.13 -6.75
N ALA A 89 -15.88 0.50 -7.75
CA ALA A 89 -15.24 -0.20 -8.85
C ALA A 89 -13.92 -0.83 -8.40
N GLN A 90 -13.11 -0.10 -7.63
CA GLN A 90 -11.87 -0.61 -7.03
C GLN A 90 -12.15 -1.83 -6.15
N GLN A 91 -13.18 -1.77 -5.29
CA GLN A 91 -13.62 -2.93 -4.50
C GLN A 91 -14.00 -4.13 -5.37
N LYS A 92 -14.65 -3.93 -6.52
CA LYS A 92 -15.00 -5.02 -7.45
C LYS A 92 -13.80 -5.62 -8.15
N GLU A 93 -12.72 -4.86 -8.32
CA GLU A 93 -11.47 -5.35 -8.90
C GLU A 93 -10.59 -6.03 -7.86
N ILE A 94 -10.47 -5.44 -6.66
CA ILE A 94 -9.61 -5.91 -5.58
C ILE A 94 -10.15 -7.19 -4.92
N LEU A 95 -11.45 -7.25 -4.58
CA LEU A 95 -11.99 -8.41 -3.85
C LEU A 95 -11.73 -9.75 -4.57
N PRO A 96 -11.93 -9.88 -5.89
CA PRO A 96 -11.56 -11.11 -6.61
C PRO A 96 -10.05 -11.42 -6.62
N LEU A 97 -9.18 -10.40 -6.58
CA LEU A 97 -7.73 -10.61 -6.47
C LEU A 97 -7.38 -11.21 -5.10
N LEU A 98 -8.04 -10.74 -4.04
CA LEU A 98 -7.88 -11.27 -2.69
C LEU A 98 -8.40 -12.71 -2.58
N GLU A 99 -9.56 -13.01 -3.17
CA GLU A 99 -10.15 -14.35 -3.18
C GLU A 99 -9.20 -15.40 -3.79
N LYS A 100 -8.36 -15.02 -4.76
CA LYS A 100 -7.39 -15.92 -5.41
C LYS A 100 -6.33 -16.46 -4.44
N HIS A 101 -5.92 -15.64 -3.47
CA HIS A 101 -4.85 -15.98 -2.51
C HIS A 101 -5.34 -16.05 -1.06
N ASN A 102 -6.65 -15.95 -0.84
CA ASN A 102 -7.32 -15.88 0.47
C ASN A 102 -6.93 -14.64 1.31
N GLY A 103 -6.69 -13.51 0.65
CA GLY A 103 -6.49 -12.20 1.29
C GLY A 103 -7.68 -11.77 2.15
N ILE A 104 -7.40 -11.10 3.26
CA ILE A 104 -8.42 -10.49 4.12
C ILE A 104 -8.51 -9.01 3.72
N TYR A 105 -9.71 -8.57 3.37
CA TYR A 105 -10.02 -7.16 3.12
C TYR A 105 -10.58 -6.53 4.41
N ASP A 106 -9.85 -5.60 5.01
CA ASP A 106 -10.25 -4.96 6.26
C ASP A 106 -11.06 -3.68 6.05
N GLY A 107 -10.91 -3.02 4.91
CA GLY A 107 -11.63 -1.81 4.60
C GLY A 107 -10.88 -0.94 3.60
N TRP A 108 -11.34 0.29 3.46
CA TRP A 108 -10.56 1.33 2.79
C TRP A 108 -10.57 2.59 3.65
N GLY A 109 -9.55 3.42 3.46
CA GLY A 109 -9.37 4.69 4.13
C GLY A 109 -8.87 5.77 3.16
N THR A 110 -8.95 7.00 3.61
CA THR A 110 -8.34 8.17 3.00
C THR A 110 -8.15 9.23 4.08
N TYR A 111 -7.31 10.22 3.81
CA TYR A 111 -7.18 11.39 4.66
C TYR A 111 -8.26 12.45 4.34
N PHE A 112 -8.43 13.38 5.28
CA PHE A 112 -9.24 14.59 5.12
C PHE A 112 -8.43 15.65 4.38
N GLU A 113 -9.00 16.21 3.31
CA GLU A 113 -8.39 17.28 2.52
C GLU A 113 -8.87 18.64 3.01
N ASP A 114 -8.00 19.42 3.68
CA ASP A 114 -8.36 20.74 4.22
C ASP A 114 -8.39 21.81 3.11
N PRO A 115 -9.56 22.44 2.83
CA PRO A 115 -9.70 23.58 1.92
C PRO A 115 -8.73 24.75 2.15
N ASN A 116 -8.25 24.86 3.39
CA ASN A 116 -7.44 25.97 3.87
C ASN A 116 -6.02 25.55 4.20
N ALA A 117 -5.62 24.30 3.90
CA ALA A 117 -4.22 23.96 3.89
C ALA A 117 -3.54 24.90 2.90
N ASP A 118 -2.65 25.76 3.40
CA ASP A 118 -1.78 26.50 2.51
C ASP A 118 -0.93 25.43 1.80
N ASP A 119 -0.97 25.41 0.45
CA ASP A 119 -0.19 24.52 -0.43
C ASP A 119 1.33 24.57 -0.15
N ASP A 120 1.80 25.37 0.82
CA ASP A 120 3.19 25.58 1.18
C ASP A 120 3.71 24.66 2.31
N GLU A 121 2.87 23.86 2.97
CA GLU A 121 3.35 22.91 4.00
C GLU A 121 3.83 21.57 3.41
N TYR A 122 3.32 21.17 2.24
CA TYR A 122 3.89 20.11 1.40
C TYR A 122 4.51 20.74 0.16
N GLY A 123 5.50 21.59 0.40
CA GLY A 123 6.29 22.19 -0.65
C GLY A 123 6.89 21.10 -1.53
N ASP A 124 6.33 20.94 -2.73
CA ASP A 124 7.02 20.46 -3.92
C ASP A 124 7.89 19.21 -3.66
N ASP A 125 7.31 18.15 -3.09
CA ASP A 125 7.94 16.83 -3.05
C ASP A 125 7.86 16.11 -4.42
N GLY A 126 7.53 16.85 -5.48
CA GLY A 126 7.70 16.47 -6.88
C GLY A 126 9.16 16.19 -7.29
N GLU A 127 10.12 16.35 -6.38
CA GLU A 127 11.55 16.03 -6.56
C GLU A 127 11.85 14.52 -6.36
N PHE A 128 10.89 13.61 -6.55
CA PHE A 128 11.17 12.17 -6.69
C PHE A 128 11.61 11.78 -8.11
N LEU A 129 11.46 12.69 -9.08
CA LEU A 129 11.82 12.46 -10.47
C LEU A 129 12.81 13.51 -10.93
N ASP A 130 14.05 13.47 -10.43
CA ASP A 130 15.24 13.89 -11.18
C ASP A 130 16.52 13.54 -10.40
N ASP A 131 17.17 12.44 -10.80
CA ASP A 131 18.58 12.40 -11.20
C ASP A 131 19.19 11.00 -10.93
N GLU A 132 19.07 10.19 -11.98
CA GLU A 132 20.23 9.57 -12.63
C GLU A 132 21.15 8.73 -11.73
N ASP A 133 20.79 7.46 -11.57
CA ASP A 133 21.69 6.35 -11.88
C ASP A 133 23.16 6.52 -11.44
N GLU A 134 23.44 6.76 -10.16
CA GLU A 134 24.80 6.54 -9.64
C GLU A 134 25.00 5.03 -9.47
N TYR A 135 25.32 4.37 -10.59
CA TYR A 135 25.99 3.07 -10.60
C TYR A 135 27.35 3.25 -9.94
N GLY A 136 27.35 3.25 -8.60
CA GLY A 136 28.53 3.12 -7.77
C GLY A 136 29.13 1.74 -7.99
N ASP A 137 29.96 1.65 -9.02
CA ASP A 137 30.92 0.59 -9.29
C ASP A 137 31.92 0.50 -8.14
N ASP A 138 31.51 -0.10 -7.01
CA ASP A 138 32.44 -0.54 -5.97
C ASP A 138 32.95 -1.94 -6.28
N GLY A 139 33.66 -2.04 -7.41
CA GLY A 139 34.57 -3.12 -7.69
C GLY A 139 35.74 -3.16 -6.70
N GLU A 140 35.47 -3.49 -5.44
CA GLU A 140 36.50 -3.87 -4.47
C GLU A 140 36.83 -5.35 -4.67
N PHE A 141 37.81 -5.48 -5.56
CA PHE A 141 38.48 -6.65 -6.08
C PHE A 141 39.06 -7.52 -4.96
N PHE A 142 38.77 -8.82 -5.02
CA PHE A 142 39.36 -9.89 -4.23
C PHE A 142 40.88 -9.75 -4.09
N ASP A 143 41.38 -9.62 -2.86
CA ASP A 143 42.77 -9.94 -2.55
C ASP A 143 42.80 -11.30 -1.87
N ASP A 144 43.16 -12.32 -2.66
CA ASP A 144 43.61 -13.63 -2.18
C ASP A 144 44.96 -13.43 -1.47
N GLU A 145 44.97 -13.37 -0.14
CA GLU A 145 46.19 -13.60 0.64
C GLU A 145 46.17 -15.01 1.26
N ASP A 146 46.86 -15.90 0.55
CA ASP A 146 47.41 -17.16 1.02
C ASP A 146 48.17 -16.98 2.35
N GLU A 147 47.72 -17.61 3.45
CA GLU A 147 48.63 -18.03 4.51
C GLU A 147 48.31 -19.46 4.97
N GLU A 148 49.09 -20.41 4.45
CA GLU A 148 49.24 -21.75 4.99
C GLU A 148 49.76 -21.69 6.44
N GLU A 149 49.05 -22.30 7.40
CA GLU A 149 49.63 -22.72 8.68
C GLU A 149 49.68 -24.25 8.81
N PRO A 150 50.84 -24.87 9.07
CA PRO A 150 50.96 -26.31 9.28
C PRO A 150 50.84 -26.66 10.77
N ARG A 151 50.08 -27.72 11.09
CA ARG A 151 50.16 -28.41 12.40
C ARG A 151 50.11 -29.92 12.10
N VAL A 152 51.22 -30.66 12.04
CA VAL A 152 52.12 -31.11 13.13
C VAL A 152 51.27 -31.64 14.29
N HIS A 153 51.19 -32.94 14.60
CA HIS A 153 52.14 -34.06 14.51
C HIS A 153 51.38 -35.38 14.32
#